data_AF-A0A942JCG0-F1
#
_entry.id   AF-A0A942JCG0-F1
#
_cell.length_a   1.000
_cell.length_b   1.000
_cell.length_c   1.000
_cell.angle_alpha   90.00
_cell.angle_beta   90.00
_cell.angle_gamma   90.00
#
_symmetry.space_group_name_H-M   'P 1'
#
loop_
_entity.id
_entity.type
_entity.pdbx_description
1 polymer ?
#
loop_
_entity_poly.entity_id
_entity_poly.type
_entity_poly.pdbx_seq_one_letter_code
_entity_poly.pdbx_strand_id
1 'polypeptide(L)'
;MLNKAGVIRGQVISYVPQQVRNIIDLYSGRLWDELEEIRLRQGRPLTLLGQKGELFLNEQGASVSPAEAYHPGRDDLERALQLISSASLYAFEQELRCGYLTIPGGHRVGLCGQAVLDQGRVSGLKHITALNYRVAREVTGVALPYVRFFLDYRRRRARHALIVSPPRCGKTTFLRDLARCLSDGAGGPGFS
;
A
#
# COMPACT_ATOMS: atom_id res chain seq x y z
N MET A 1 -10.47 -18.23 -8.00
CA MET A 1 -10.13 -16.79 -7.91
C MET A 1 -9.45 -16.57 -6.57
N LEU A 2 -8.17 -16.17 -6.54
CA LEU A 2 -7.51 -15.78 -5.30
C LEU A 2 -8.26 -14.60 -4.69
N ASN A 3 -8.65 -14.71 -3.42
CA ASN A 3 -9.22 -13.59 -2.66
C ASN A 3 -8.14 -12.50 -2.54
N LYS A 4 -8.19 -11.49 -3.43
CA LYS A 4 -7.21 -10.39 -3.46
C LYS A 4 -7.07 -9.69 -2.11
N ALA A 5 -8.18 -9.50 -1.40
CA ALA A 5 -8.16 -8.92 -0.06
C ALA A 5 -7.39 -9.80 0.94
N GLY A 6 -7.52 -11.12 0.83
CA GLY A 6 -6.74 -12.08 1.63
C GLY A 6 -5.24 -12.04 1.33
N VAL A 7 -4.85 -11.91 0.05
CA VAL A 7 -3.44 -11.77 -0.34
C VAL A 7 -2.84 -10.46 0.19
N ILE A 8 -3.54 -9.34 -0.02
CA ILE A 8 -3.12 -8.03 0.48
C ILE A 8 -3.00 -8.05 2.01
N ARG A 9 -4.00 -8.63 2.71
CA ARG A 9 -3.93 -8.80 4.16
C ARG A 9 -2.66 -9.55 4.55
N GLY A 10 -2.38 -10.70 3.93
CA GLY A 10 -1.17 -11.49 4.22
C GLY A 10 0.15 -10.75 3.97
N GLN A 11 0.18 -9.84 2.99
CA GLN A 11 1.35 -9.03 2.64
C GLN A 11 1.55 -7.84 3.57
N VAL A 12 0.49 -7.24 4.13
CA VAL A 12 0.58 -6.03 4.96
C VAL A 12 0.52 -6.34 6.45
N ILE A 13 -0.38 -7.24 6.89
CA ILE A 13 -0.67 -7.44 8.31
C ILE A 13 0.55 -7.86 9.12
N SER A 14 1.47 -8.62 8.52
CA SER A 14 2.73 -9.08 9.11
C SER A 14 3.72 -7.96 9.43
N TYR A 15 3.48 -6.75 8.93
CA TYR A 15 4.29 -5.55 9.19
C TYR A 15 3.62 -4.56 10.16
N VAL A 16 2.34 -4.75 10.48
CA VAL A 16 1.57 -3.92 11.43
C VAL A 16 1.86 -4.41 12.86
N PRO A 17 1.88 -3.58 13.92
CA PRO A 17 2.13 -4.05 15.29
C PRO A 17 0.96 -4.87 15.83
N GLN A 18 1.24 -5.85 16.72
CA GLN A 18 0.28 -6.87 17.14
C GLN A 18 -1.04 -6.30 17.68
N GLN A 19 -1.00 -5.24 18.48
CA GLN A 19 -2.21 -4.63 19.05
C GLN A 19 -3.13 -4.09 17.94
N VAL A 20 -2.57 -3.39 16.96
CA VAL A 20 -3.31 -2.89 15.80
C VAL A 20 -3.83 -4.04 14.92
N ARG A 21 -3.08 -5.14 14.80
CA ARG A 21 -3.57 -6.36 14.11
C ARG A 21 -4.81 -6.92 14.79
N ASN A 22 -4.77 -7.07 16.11
CA ASN A 22 -5.88 -7.60 16.90
C ASN A 22 -7.14 -6.76 16.68
N ILE A 23 -7.00 -5.43 16.72
CA ILE A 23 -8.10 -4.49 16.48
C ILE A 23 -8.68 -4.64 15.07
N ILE A 24 -7.82 -4.70 14.05
CA ILE A 24 -8.23 -4.88 12.66
C ILE A 24 -8.92 -6.25 12.45
N ASP A 25 -8.44 -7.29 13.13
CA ASP A 25 -8.99 -8.65 13.02
C ASP A 25 -10.35 -8.80 13.73
N LEU A 26 -10.63 -7.99 14.75
CA LEU A 26 -11.93 -7.91 15.41
C LEU A 26 -12.99 -7.16 14.59
N TYR A 27 -12.57 -6.34 13.62
CA TYR A 27 -13.49 -5.60 12.77
C TYR A 27 -14.22 -6.55 11.81
N SER A 28 -15.55 -6.62 11.93
CA SER A 28 -16.40 -7.53 11.14
C SER A 28 -16.65 -7.09 9.70
N GLY A 29 -16.27 -5.86 9.33
CA GLY A 29 -16.44 -5.33 7.98
C GLY A 29 -15.36 -5.78 7.00
N ARG A 30 -15.59 -5.54 5.70
CA ARG A 30 -14.66 -5.91 4.62
C ARG A 30 -13.56 -4.85 4.42
N LEU A 31 -12.77 -4.60 5.46
CA LEU A 31 -11.73 -3.57 5.44
C LEU A 31 -10.77 -3.71 4.24
N TRP A 32 -10.22 -4.92 4.08
CA TRP A 32 -9.17 -5.21 3.09
C TRP A 32 -9.66 -5.16 1.63
N ASP A 33 -10.96 -5.03 1.38
CA ASP A 33 -11.50 -4.85 0.02
C ASP A 33 -11.25 -3.43 -0.51
N GLU A 34 -11.20 -2.43 0.38
CA GLU A 34 -11.16 -1.01 0.00
C GLU A 34 -10.06 -0.19 0.70
N LEU A 35 -9.35 -0.77 1.68
CA LEU A 35 -8.25 -0.13 2.41
C LEU A 35 -7.12 0.35 1.48
N GLU A 36 -6.81 1.64 1.56
CA GLU A 36 -5.70 2.30 0.84
C GLU A 36 -4.56 2.68 1.78
N GLU A 37 -4.89 3.04 3.03
CA GLU A 37 -3.90 3.57 3.98
C GLU A 37 -4.18 3.11 5.42
N ILE A 38 -3.13 2.75 6.16
CA ILE A 38 -3.16 2.59 7.63
C ILE A 38 -2.21 3.64 8.21
N ARG A 39 -2.74 4.58 9.01
CA ARG A 39 -1.95 5.63 9.66
C ARG A 39 -1.80 5.33 11.14
N LEU A 40 -0.57 5.12 11.57
CA LEU A 40 -0.19 5.04 12.99
C LEU A 40 0.55 6.32 13.33
N ARG A 41 0.00 7.11 14.24
CA ARG A 41 0.59 8.38 14.67
C ARG A 41 0.56 8.40 16.19
N GLN A 42 1.70 8.66 16.82
CA GLN A 42 1.82 8.61 18.28
C GLN A 42 0.78 9.55 18.93
N GLY A 43 -0.07 8.99 19.79
CA GLY A 43 -1.12 9.72 20.53
C GLY A 43 -2.28 10.22 19.66
N ARG A 44 -2.33 9.89 18.37
CA ARG A 44 -3.43 10.27 17.46
C ARG A 44 -4.27 9.03 17.10
N PRO A 45 -5.53 9.20 16.71
CA PRO A 45 -6.39 8.07 16.36
C PRO A 45 -5.80 7.21 15.25
N LEU A 46 -5.81 5.88 15.43
CA LEU A 46 -5.58 4.92 14.36
C LEU A 46 -6.55 5.21 13.23
N THR A 47 -6.02 5.57 12.06
CA THR A 47 -6.84 5.95 10.90
C THR A 47 -6.68 4.91 9.81
N LEU A 48 -7.80 4.33 9.38
CA LEU A 48 -7.87 3.43 8.24
C LEU A 48 -8.56 4.19 7.10
N LEU A 49 -7.84 4.49 6.03
CA LEU A 49 -8.39 5.18 4.87
C LEU A 49 -8.76 4.15 3.80
N GLY A 50 -9.98 4.21 3.29
CA GLY A 50 -10.40 3.50 2.10
C GLY A 50 -11.18 4.40 1.14
N GLN A 51 -11.75 3.81 0.09
CA GLN A 51 -12.51 4.56 -0.92
C GLN A 51 -13.72 5.32 -0.36
N LYS A 52 -14.32 4.81 0.73
CA LYS A 52 -15.47 5.41 1.40
C LYS A 52 -15.12 6.50 2.42
N GLY A 53 -13.83 6.77 2.63
CA GLY A 53 -13.34 7.75 3.59
C GLY A 53 -12.56 7.12 4.75
N GLU A 54 -12.49 7.86 5.85
CA GLU A 54 -11.75 7.46 7.05
C GLU A 54 -12.60 6.60 7.98
N LEU A 55 -12.00 5.54 8.49
CA LEU A 55 -12.55 4.63 9.49
C LEU A 55 -11.64 4.64 10.73
N PHE A 56 -12.26 4.75 11.90
CA PHE A 56 -11.60 4.73 13.20
C PHE A 56 -12.13 3.56 14.02
N LEU A 57 -11.24 2.79 14.62
CA LEU A 57 -11.58 1.60 15.40
C LEU A 57 -11.11 1.76 16.84
N ASN A 58 -11.93 1.34 17.81
CA ASN A 58 -11.51 1.16 19.20
C ASN A 58 -10.84 -0.20 19.42
N GLU A 59 -10.43 -0.49 20.66
CA GLU A 59 -9.75 -1.75 21.00
C GLU A 59 -10.58 -3.02 20.75
N GLN A 60 -11.91 -2.89 20.73
CA GLN A 60 -12.85 -3.98 20.46
C GLN A 60 -13.13 -4.14 18.95
N GLY A 61 -12.47 -3.38 18.08
CA GLY A 61 -12.69 -3.41 16.63
C GLY A 61 -14.00 -2.76 16.20
N ALA A 62 -14.68 -2.01 17.07
CA ALA A 62 -15.89 -1.28 16.72
C ALA A 62 -15.57 0.04 16.02
N SER A 63 -16.38 0.41 15.02
CA SER A 63 -16.29 1.71 14.36
C SER A 63 -16.79 2.81 15.31
N VAL A 64 -15.95 3.79 15.59
CA VAL A 64 -16.21 4.83 16.59
C VAL A 64 -15.79 6.21 16.10
N SER A 65 -16.07 7.25 16.90
CA SER A 65 -15.54 8.58 16.65
C SER A 65 -14.02 8.64 16.86
N PRO A 66 -13.30 9.62 16.29
CA PRO A 66 -11.86 9.74 16.49
C PRO A 66 -11.44 9.87 17.95
N ALA A 67 -12.28 10.42 18.83
CA ALA A 67 -11.97 10.60 20.25
C ALA A 67 -12.01 9.29 21.05
N GLU A 68 -12.73 8.28 20.57
CA GLU A 68 -12.91 6.97 21.22
C GLU A 68 -12.10 5.87 20.53
N ALA A 69 -11.39 6.23 19.46
CA ALA A 69 -10.58 5.31 18.69
C ALA A 69 -9.36 4.86 19.49
N TYR A 70 -8.71 3.81 19.01
CA TYR A 70 -7.41 3.41 19.52
C TYR A 70 -6.34 4.47 19.17
N HIS A 71 -5.54 4.88 20.15
CA HIS A 71 -4.44 5.83 19.96
C HIS A 71 -3.09 5.09 20.09
N PRO A 72 -2.37 4.84 18.98
CA PRO A 72 -1.10 4.14 19.02
C PRO A 72 -0.10 4.85 19.94
N GLY A 73 0.54 4.08 20.80
CA GLY A 73 1.61 4.53 21.69
C GLY A 73 2.98 4.43 21.02
N ARG A 74 4.00 4.89 21.75
CA ARG A 74 5.40 4.78 21.30
C ARG A 74 5.79 3.32 21.01
N ASP A 75 5.38 2.40 21.88
CA ASP A 75 5.69 0.97 21.76
C ASP A 75 5.12 0.36 20.47
N ASP A 76 3.96 0.79 20.01
CA ASP A 76 3.37 0.30 18.75
C ASP A 76 4.23 0.69 17.56
N LEU A 77 4.72 1.94 17.54
CA LEU A 77 5.58 2.45 16.48
C LEU A 77 6.96 1.77 16.50
N GLU A 78 7.53 1.53 17.68
CA GLU A 78 8.81 0.82 17.83
C GLU A 78 8.69 -0.63 17.36
N ARG A 79 7.65 -1.37 17.78
CA ARG A 79 7.39 -2.73 17.30
C ARG A 79 7.15 -2.79 15.79
N ALA A 80 6.38 -1.85 15.27
CA ALA A 80 6.13 -1.74 13.84
C ALA A 80 7.44 -1.54 13.05
N LEU A 81 8.33 -0.67 13.52
CA LEU A 81 9.63 -0.46 12.91
C LEU A 81 10.51 -1.72 12.97
N GLN A 82 10.48 -2.48 14.07
CA GLN A 82 11.19 -3.76 14.19
C GLN A 82 10.70 -4.79 13.18
N LEU A 83 9.37 -4.89 12.99
CA LEU A 83 8.77 -5.79 12.01
C LEU A 83 9.17 -5.43 10.57
N ILE A 84 9.26 -4.13 10.24
CA ILE A 84 9.65 -3.70 8.89
C ILE A 84 11.16 -3.86 8.66
N SER A 85 11.98 -3.47 9.65
CA SER A 85 13.44 -3.51 9.54
C SER A 85 14.00 -4.93 9.46
N SER A 86 13.44 -5.88 10.21
CA SER A 86 13.84 -7.29 10.17
C SER A 86 13.65 -7.94 8.80
N ALA A 87 12.69 -7.47 8.00
CA ALA A 87 12.42 -8.00 6.67
C ALA A 87 13.29 -7.38 5.55
N SER A 88 13.96 -6.24 5.81
CA SER A 88 14.56 -5.41 4.76
C SER A 88 15.97 -4.88 5.09
N LEU A 89 16.75 -5.63 5.88
CA LEU A 89 18.09 -5.25 6.38
C LEU A 89 19.02 -4.56 5.35
N TYR A 90 18.97 -4.96 4.07
CA TYR A 90 19.83 -4.41 3.01
C TYR A 90 19.25 -3.16 2.30
N ALA A 91 17.92 -3.03 2.23
CA ALA A 91 17.24 -1.86 1.64
C ALA A 91 17.06 -0.73 2.67
N PHE A 92 17.18 -1.07 3.95
CA PHE A 92 16.83 -0.24 5.09
C PHE A 92 17.53 1.13 5.07
N GLU A 93 18.85 1.20 4.90
CA GLU A 93 19.56 2.49 5.01
C GLU A 93 19.21 3.49 3.90
N GLN A 94 19.15 3.06 2.63
CA GLN A 94 18.84 3.98 1.52
C GLN A 94 17.37 4.41 1.54
N GLU A 95 16.45 3.46 1.74
CA GLU A 95 15.02 3.76 1.78
C GLU A 95 14.67 4.63 3.02
N LEU A 96 15.31 4.38 4.17
CA LEU A 96 15.17 5.24 5.36
C LEU A 96 15.54 6.69 5.09
N ARG A 97 16.60 6.95 4.32
CA ARG A 97 16.98 8.32 3.93
C ARG A 97 15.90 9.01 3.09
N CYS A 98 15.14 8.23 2.33
CA CYS A 98 13.99 8.71 1.58
C CYS A 98 12.69 8.81 2.42
N GLY A 99 12.72 8.37 3.68
CA GLY A 99 11.59 8.45 4.60
C GLY A 99 10.47 7.45 4.30
N TYR A 100 10.74 6.35 3.61
CA TYR A 100 9.79 5.25 3.44
C TYR A 100 10.51 3.91 3.34
N LEU A 101 9.78 2.81 3.47
CA LEU A 101 10.27 1.44 3.26
C LEU A 101 9.32 0.70 2.31
N THR A 102 9.83 -0.20 1.48
CA THR A 102 9.00 -1.04 0.61
C THR A 102 8.78 -2.42 1.27
N ILE A 103 7.55 -2.92 1.28
CA ILE A 103 7.20 -4.26 1.78
C ILE A 103 6.62 -5.12 0.64
N PRO A 104 6.53 -6.46 0.79
CA PRO A 104 6.03 -7.36 -0.25
C PRO A 104 4.68 -6.92 -0.83
N GLY A 105 4.46 -7.18 -2.11
CA GLY A 105 3.27 -6.67 -2.83
C GLY A 105 3.42 -5.23 -3.36
N GLY A 106 4.59 -4.61 -3.18
CA GLY A 106 4.87 -3.25 -3.64
C GLY A 106 4.18 -2.18 -2.78
N HIS A 107 3.71 -2.54 -1.59
CA HIS A 107 3.20 -1.61 -0.61
C HIS A 107 4.36 -0.80 -0.02
N ARG A 108 4.05 0.37 0.55
CA ARG A 108 5.07 1.27 1.10
C ARG A 108 4.72 1.68 2.51
N VAL A 109 5.71 1.81 3.37
CA VAL A 109 5.56 2.31 4.72
C VAL A 109 6.33 3.62 4.84
N GLY A 110 5.63 4.75 4.82
CA GLY A 110 6.21 6.06 5.10
C GLY A 110 6.55 6.21 6.58
N LEU A 111 7.66 6.90 6.86
CA LEU A 111 8.21 7.09 8.20
C LEU A 111 8.32 8.60 8.48
N CYS A 112 7.84 9.04 9.64
CA CYS A 112 8.10 10.39 10.14
C CYS A 112 8.79 10.31 11.49
N GLY A 113 9.83 11.12 11.69
CA GLY A 113 10.60 11.20 12.92
C GLY A 113 11.63 12.32 12.85
N GLN A 114 12.58 12.31 13.78
CA GLN A 114 13.70 13.24 13.79
C GLN A 114 14.79 12.77 12.84
N ALA A 115 15.15 13.61 11.87
CA ALA A 115 16.26 13.32 10.96
C ALA A 115 17.60 13.44 11.70
N VAL A 116 18.47 12.45 11.51
CA VAL A 116 19.88 12.51 11.91
C VAL A 116 20.66 13.01 10.70
N LEU A 117 21.51 14.01 10.92
CA LEU A 117 22.35 14.58 9.89
C LEU A 117 23.79 14.13 10.08
N ASP A 118 24.45 13.78 8.97
CA ASP A 118 25.89 13.60 8.87
C ASP A 118 26.41 14.47 7.72
N GLN A 119 27.36 15.36 8.00
CA GLN A 119 27.90 16.33 7.05
C GLN A 119 26.84 17.08 6.20
N GLY A 120 25.73 17.48 6.82
CA GLY A 120 24.64 18.21 6.15
C GLY A 120 23.72 17.33 5.28
N ARG A 121 23.91 16.01 5.27
CA ARG A 121 23.02 15.04 4.60
C ARG A 121 22.27 14.21 5.62
N VAL A 122 21.04 13.82 5.29
CA VAL A 122 20.27 12.90 6.15
C VAL A 122 20.96 11.55 6.15
N SER A 123 21.45 11.13 7.31
CA SER A 123 22.07 9.83 7.52
C SER A 123 21.07 8.78 8.03
N GLY A 124 19.98 9.20 8.67
CA GLY A 124 18.90 8.32 9.12
C GLY A 124 17.75 9.03 9.84
N LEU A 125 16.86 8.25 10.43
CA LEU A 125 15.71 8.72 11.24
C LEU A 125 15.79 8.12 12.65
N LYS A 126 15.57 8.95 13.67
CA LYS A 126 15.40 8.57 15.08
C LYS A 126 14.06 9.10 15.59
N HIS A 127 13.59 8.59 16.73
CA HIS A 127 12.34 9.03 17.36
C HIS A 127 11.16 9.04 16.37
N ILE A 128 10.84 7.88 15.81
CA ILE A 128 9.71 7.75 14.87
C ILE A 128 8.40 8.09 15.60
N THR A 129 7.68 9.08 15.08
CA THR A 129 6.41 9.59 15.62
C THR A 129 5.20 9.23 14.76
N ALA A 130 5.42 8.77 13.53
CA ALA A 130 4.37 8.24 12.68
C ALA A 130 4.86 7.20 11.67
N LEU A 131 3.96 6.28 11.33
CA LEU A 131 4.08 5.29 10.28
C LEU A 131 2.84 5.32 9.39
N ASN A 132 3.04 5.18 8.09
CA ASN A 132 1.99 5.28 7.10
C ASN A 132 2.09 4.13 6.10
N TYR A 133 1.24 3.12 6.25
CA TYR A 133 1.19 1.98 5.35
C TYR A 133 0.28 2.32 4.18
N ARG A 134 0.87 2.52 3.00
CA ARG A 134 0.16 2.68 1.73
C ARG A 134 0.01 1.33 1.07
N VAL A 135 -1.22 0.86 1.00
CA VAL A 135 -1.60 -0.43 0.44
C VAL A 135 -1.71 -0.29 -1.08
N ALA A 136 -0.66 -0.73 -1.78
CA ALA A 136 -0.72 -0.90 -3.23
C ALA A 136 -1.86 -1.85 -3.63
N ARG A 137 -2.71 -1.40 -4.56
CA ARG A 137 -3.77 -2.21 -5.15
C ARG A 137 -3.56 -2.33 -6.64
N GLU A 138 -3.57 -3.56 -7.12
CA GLU A 138 -3.61 -3.82 -8.55
C GLU A 138 -5.05 -4.04 -9.01
N VAL A 139 -5.56 -3.08 -9.78
CA VAL A 139 -6.84 -3.24 -10.47
C VAL A 139 -6.55 -3.91 -11.80
N THR A 140 -6.72 -5.22 -11.82
CA THR A 140 -6.45 -6.05 -13.01
C THR A 140 -7.72 -6.26 -13.83
N GLY A 141 -7.60 -6.33 -15.15
CA GLY A 141 -8.69 -6.61 -16.08
C GLY A 141 -9.45 -5.37 -16.56
N VAL A 142 -9.11 -4.17 -16.08
CA VAL A 142 -9.68 -2.90 -16.57
C VAL A 142 -9.25 -2.59 -17.99
N ALA A 143 -8.05 -3.02 -18.38
CA ALA A 143 -7.53 -2.85 -19.73
C ALA A 143 -8.00 -3.95 -20.69
N LEU A 144 -8.43 -5.12 -20.17
CA LEU A 144 -8.75 -6.30 -20.97
C LEU A 144 -9.76 -6.03 -22.11
N PRO A 145 -10.88 -5.30 -21.88
CA PRO A 145 -11.83 -4.99 -22.94
C PRO A 145 -11.26 -4.10 -24.06
N TYR A 146 -10.12 -3.45 -23.82
CA TYR A 146 -9.51 -2.47 -24.70
C TYR A 146 -8.23 -2.96 -25.37
N VAL A 147 -7.64 -4.07 -24.93
CA VAL A 147 -6.36 -4.61 -25.43
C VAL A 147 -6.31 -4.67 -26.96
N ARG A 148 -7.41 -5.09 -27.61
CA ARG A 148 -7.50 -5.18 -29.08
C ARG A 148 -7.20 -3.88 -29.82
N PHE A 149 -7.45 -2.72 -29.19
CA PHE A 149 -7.19 -1.42 -29.80
C PHE A 149 -5.70 -1.02 -29.74
N PHE A 150 -4.93 -1.64 -28.84
CA PHE A 150 -3.50 -1.39 -28.67
C PHE A 150 -2.63 -2.39 -29.43
N LEU A 151 -3.25 -3.38 -30.09
CA LEU A 151 -2.54 -4.42 -30.83
C LEU A 151 -2.77 -4.29 -32.35
N ASP A 152 -1.70 -4.57 -33.09
CA ASP A 152 -1.74 -4.83 -34.52
C ASP A 152 -1.48 -6.33 -34.73
N TYR A 153 -2.57 -7.11 -34.79
CA TYR A 153 -2.50 -8.57 -34.92
C TYR A 153 -1.80 -9.03 -36.20
N ARG A 154 -1.87 -8.25 -37.29
CA ARG A 154 -1.22 -8.60 -38.57
C ARG A 154 0.30 -8.47 -38.48
N ARG A 155 0.78 -7.46 -37.75
CA ARG A 155 2.21 -7.18 -37.60
C ARG A 155 2.80 -7.67 -36.27
N ARG A 156 2.00 -8.36 -35.45
CA ARG A 156 2.36 -8.81 -34.10
C ARG A 156 3.10 -7.72 -33.30
N ARG A 157 2.55 -6.51 -33.27
CA ARG A 157 3.18 -5.37 -32.55
C ARG A 157 2.16 -4.53 -31.79
N ALA A 158 2.63 -3.87 -30.74
CA ALA A 158 1.86 -2.85 -30.06
C ALA A 158 1.76 -1.57 -30.91
N ARG A 159 0.63 -0.87 -30.83
CA ARG A 159 0.43 0.46 -31.42
C ARG A 159 0.93 1.53 -30.46
N HIS A 160 1.49 2.61 -31.00
CA HIS A 160 1.71 3.83 -30.22
C HIS A 160 0.34 4.43 -29.86
N ALA A 161 0.12 4.69 -28.58
CA ALA A 161 -1.14 5.23 -28.08
C ALA A 161 -0.89 6.23 -26.95
N LEU A 162 -1.73 7.25 -26.89
CA LEU A 162 -1.76 8.24 -25.82
C LEU A 162 -3.05 8.05 -25.01
N ILE A 163 -2.93 7.90 -23.70
CA ILE A 163 -4.07 7.75 -22.79
C ILE A 163 -4.29 9.08 -22.06
N VAL A 164 -5.44 9.72 -22.29
CA VAL A 164 -5.78 11.04 -21.75
C VAL A 164 -7.05 10.95 -20.88
N SER A 165 -7.04 11.57 -19.70
CA SER A 165 -8.23 11.82 -18.88
C SER A 165 -7.90 12.79 -17.71
N PRO A 166 -8.89 13.31 -16.96
CA PRO A 166 -8.67 14.22 -15.82
C PRO A 166 -7.93 13.56 -14.64
N PRO A 167 -7.22 14.31 -13.77
CA PRO A 167 -6.53 13.74 -12.60
C PRO A 167 -7.43 12.79 -11.78
N ARG A 168 -6.83 11.72 -11.21
CA ARG A 168 -7.52 10.68 -10.42
C ARG A 168 -8.50 9.75 -11.18
N CYS A 169 -8.72 9.90 -12.49
CA CYS A 169 -9.55 8.96 -13.28
C CYS A 169 -8.85 7.62 -13.64
N GLY A 170 -7.98 7.07 -12.77
CA GLY A 170 -7.42 5.74 -12.97
C GLY A 170 -6.45 5.56 -14.16
N LYS A 171 -5.86 6.63 -14.70
CA LYS A 171 -4.88 6.58 -15.82
C LYS A 171 -3.75 5.59 -15.58
N THR A 172 -3.06 5.77 -14.46
CA THR A 172 -1.91 4.94 -14.07
C THR A 172 -2.35 3.50 -13.81
N THR A 173 -3.56 3.32 -13.30
CA THR A 173 -4.17 2.01 -13.07
C THR A 173 -4.41 1.29 -14.40
N PHE A 174 -5.04 1.96 -15.36
CA PHE A 174 -5.27 1.41 -16.70
C PHE A 174 -3.96 1.10 -17.43
N LEU A 175 -2.99 2.03 -17.39
CA LEU A 175 -1.71 1.86 -18.08
C LEU A 175 -0.91 0.68 -17.51
N ARG A 176 -0.90 0.54 -16.18
CA ARG A 176 -0.24 -0.60 -15.51
C ARG A 176 -0.92 -1.93 -15.87
N ASP A 177 -2.24 -1.98 -15.88
CA ASP A 177 -2.97 -3.19 -16.27
C ASP A 177 -2.85 -3.51 -17.76
N LEU A 178 -2.80 -2.51 -18.63
CA LEU A 178 -2.57 -2.68 -20.07
C LEU A 178 -1.19 -3.29 -20.32
N ALA A 179 -0.15 -2.74 -19.68
CA ALA A 179 1.21 -3.28 -19.78
C ALA A 179 1.25 -4.75 -19.34
N ARG A 180 0.59 -5.09 -18.23
CA ARG A 180 0.44 -6.47 -17.76
C ARG A 180 -0.29 -7.34 -18.79
N CYS A 181 -1.44 -6.92 -19.31
CA CYS A 181 -2.19 -7.67 -20.33
C CYS A 181 -1.39 -7.93 -21.61
N LEU A 182 -0.55 -6.99 -22.04
CA LEU A 182 0.30 -7.12 -23.21
C LEU A 182 1.48 -8.07 -22.97
N SER A 183 2.08 -8.03 -21.76
CA SER A 183 3.17 -8.91 -21.36
C SER A 183 2.72 -10.35 -21.10
N ASP A 184 1.60 -10.54 -20.40
CA ASP A 184 1.06 -11.86 -20.02
C ASP A 184 0.32 -12.57 -21.16
N GLY A 185 0.09 -11.88 -22.29
CA GLY A 185 -0.68 -12.43 -23.40
C GLY A 185 -2.15 -12.66 -23.03
N ALA A 186 -2.89 -11.60 -22.71
CA ALA A 186 -4.35 -11.46 -22.56
C ALA A 186 -5.27 -12.73 -22.65
N GLY A 187 -4.99 -13.81 -21.90
CA GLY A 187 -5.81 -15.04 -21.88
C GLY A 187 -5.94 -15.80 -23.22
N GLY A 188 -5.14 -15.46 -24.22
CA GLY A 188 -5.02 -16.12 -25.53
C GLY A 188 -3.55 -16.09 -25.94
N PRO A 189 -3.10 -16.87 -26.96
CA PRO A 189 -1.68 -17.09 -27.20
C PRO A 189 -0.93 -15.76 -27.21
N GLY A 190 -0.10 -15.58 -26.18
CA GLY A 190 0.80 -14.44 -26.06
C GLY A 190 1.71 -14.39 -27.26
N PHE A 191 2.47 -13.31 -27.37
CA PHE A 191 3.48 -13.14 -28.42
C PHE A 191 4.46 -14.33 -28.41
N SER A 192 4.12 -15.33 -29.21
CA SER A 192 4.90 -16.51 -29.60
C SER A 192 4.70 -16.70 -31.09
#